data_AF-A0A9P5B5U5-F1
#
_entry.id   AF-A0A9P5B5U5-F1
#
_cell.length_a   1.000
_cell.length_b   1.000
_cell.length_c   1.000
_cell.angle_alpha   90.00
_cell.angle_beta   90.00
_cell.angle_gamma   90.00
#
_symmetry.space_group_name_H-M   'P 1'
#
loop_
_entity.id
_entity.type
_entity.pdbx_description
1 polymer ?
#
loop_
_entity_poly.entity_id
_entity_poly.type
_entity_poly.pdbx_seq_one_letter_code
_entity_poly.pdbx_strand_id
1 'polypeptide(L)'
;MRNQIKPVPDGAGRSDLVYIFNQLRNKGVETILRVFVQDSDPDSPSHSDEAIEKALQGMGVEVWDWNKTDLCTEVIVNAAPGAREVHLYWSGNNAVLRGWSESGGLAKAPELWLVKLHIQEGLESSTITEHNVNEFQTRMRELCPNVEVELEWPNTHRRRTDKTTARAEEVPEHTTKHEWIQCMTEFKRLIFEAEANYPMAPGTKNIHLMCPHASLFILRLEDTPSEDGAKLNITARSAAKAIRAAIVQGVQIISIDPPKDDRERQDLENAVVEAANANILMFCSARDKGAHNAPTYPSKATGKIFTIGAANSSGASVDYVGNASELSYTFPGDKVEVDSGPRRRTCPEIVDGSSVATALAAGLAALILYCIQVRIFLAKDSEKQKARNAYRKVKQHDRIVKAFDAIETTKKSNHKFLKVWEVFGKRIEQKDHKPQEERLQLTADVGARLCVKIY
;
A
#
# COMPACT_ATOMS: atom_id res chain seq x y z
N MET A 1 41.98 19.21 36.26
CA MET A 1 42.60 18.42 35.17
C MET A 1 41.70 18.54 33.93
N ARG A 2 42.23 18.47 32.70
CA ARG A 2 41.40 18.36 31.49
C ARG A 2 41.33 16.88 31.12
N ASN A 3 40.14 16.28 31.20
CA ASN A 3 39.94 14.90 30.78
C ASN A 3 40.00 14.84 29.25
N GLN A 4 41.09 14.30 28.70
CA GLN A 4 41.15 13.93 27.29
C GLN A 4 40.34 12.66 27.09
N ILE A 5 39.07 12.82 26.69
CA ILE A 5 38.28 11.72 26.13
C ILE A 5 38.99 11.28 24.86
N LYS A 6 39.46 10.03 24.81
CA LYS A 6 39.98 9.44 23.58
C LYS A 6 38.81 9.26 22.60
N PRO A 7 38.92 9.67 21.33
CA PRO A 7 37.86 9.41 20.36
C PRO A 7 37.69 7.89 20.19
N VAL A 8 36.46 7.43 20.39
CA VAL A 8 36.01 6.09 20.04
C VAL A 8 35.61 6.15 18.54
N PRO A 9 35.92 5.13 17.72
CA PRO A 9 35.45 5.10 16.33
C PRO A 9 33.92 5.05 16.26
N ASP A 10 33.37 5.57 15.17
CA ASP A 10 31.92 5.67 14.95
C ASP A 10 31.22 4.30 15.03
N GLY A 11 30.01 4.28 15.60
CA GLY A 11 29.19 3.08 15.71
C GLY A 11 28.59 2.66 14.37
N ALA A 12 28.19 1.39 14.24
CA ALA A 12 27.65 0.80 13.01
C ALA A 12 26.22 1.27 12.62
N GLY A 13 25.74 2.40 13.14
CA GLY A 13 24.39 2.90 12.87
C GLY A 13 24.22 3.43 11.45
N ARG A 14 23.07 3.17 10.83
CA ARG A 14 22.77 3.67 9.47
C ARG A 14 22.60 5.19 9.42
N SER A 15 22.82 5.75 8.24
CA SER A 15 22.70 7.19 7.96
C SER A 15 22.24 7.51 6.52
N ASP A 16 21.87 6.51 5.72
CA ASP A 16 21.50 6.67 4.31
C ASP A 16 20.25 7.55 4.11
N LEU A 17 19.30 7.52 5.04
CA LEU A 17 18.12 8.39 4.99
C LEU A 17 18.45 9.89 5.08
N VAL A 18 19.57 10.28 5.68
CA VAL A 18 20.00 11.69 5.74
C VAL A 18 20.15 12.27 4.33
N TYR A 19 20.65 11.49 3.38
CA TYR A 19 20.73 11.91 1.97
C TYR A 19 19.34 12.10 1.35
N ILE A 20 18.38 11.23 1.66
CA ILE A 20 17.01 11.31 1.12
C ILE A 20 16.30 12.57 1.65
N PHE A 21 16.35 12.83 2.96
CA PHE A 21 15.71 14.02 3.53
C PHE A 21 16.44 15.32 3.14
N ASN A 22 17.77 15.32 2.98
CA ASN A 22 18.48 16.43 2.36
C ASN A 22 17.95 16.73 0.94
N GLN A 23 17.66 15.69 0.13
CA GLN A 23 17.10 15.84 -1.21
C GLN A 23 15.61 16.25 -1.24
N LEU A 24 14.88 16.11 -0.13
CA LEU A 24 13.55 16.70 0.07
C LEU A 24 13.67 18.17 0.49
N ARG A 25 14.53 18.50 1.46
CA ARG A 25 14.81 19.87 1.91
C ARG A 25 15.30 20.75 0.75
N ASN A 26 16.19 20.21 -0.10
CA ASN A 26 16.67 20.85 -1.33
C ASN A 26 15.58 21.13 -2.39
N LYS A 27 14.38 20.56 -2.25
CA LYS A 27 13.21 20.82 -3.12
C LYS A 27 12.19 21.77 -2.48
N GLY A 28 12.50 22.36 -1.33
CA GLY A 28 11.57 23.24 -0.60
C GLY A 28 10.51 22.49 0.21
N VAL A 29 10.78 21.26 0.65
CA VAL A 29 9.90 20.56 1.60
C VAL A 29 10.21 21.05 3.01
N GLU A 30 9.29 21.84 3.57
CA GLU A 30 9.39 22.43 4.92
C GLU A 30 8.57 21.63 5.97
N THR A 31 7.60 20.83 5.54
CA THR A 31 6.66 20.08 6.41
C THR A 31 6.50 18.65 5.92
N ILE A 32 6.41 17.70 6.85
CA ILE A 32 6.20 16.26 6.62
C ILE A 32 4.95 15.84 7.39
N LEU A 33 3.84 15.66 6.67
CA LEU A 33 2.55 15.28 7.28
C LEU A 33 2.59 13.90 7.97
N ARG A 34 3.44 12.99 7.49
CA ARG A 34 3.80 11.73 8.17
C ARG A 34 5.16 11.23 7.68
N VAL A 35 6.02 10.85 8.62
CA VAL A 35 7.22 10.04 8.33
C VAL A 35 6.91 8.59 8.70
N PHE A 36 7.08 7.66 7.76
CA PHE A 36 7.08 6.22 8.02
C PHE A 36 8.42 5.65 7.59
N VAL A 37 9.17 5.07 8.53
CA VAL A 37 10.50 4.51 8.26
C VAL A 37 10.61 3.14 8.91
N GLN A 38 11.11 2.16 8.14
CA GLN A 38 11.43 0.84 8.68
C GLN A 38 12.90 0.75 9.09
N ASP A 39 13.16 0.62 10.39
CA ASP A 39 14.52 0.72 10.95
C ASP A 39 14.93 -0.43 11.88
N SER A 40 13.98 -1.18 12.43
CA SER A 40 14.19 -2.48 13.08
C SER A 40 14.16 -3.59 12.03
N ASP A 41 15.36 -4.04 11.64
CA ASP A 41 15.62 -5.10 10.67
C ASP A 41 16.60 -6.12 11.31
N PRO A 42 16.33 -7.44 11.30
CA PRO A 42 17.26 -8.42 11.86
C PRO A 42 18.62 -8.48 11.15
N ASP A 43 18.67 -8.13 9.86
CA ASP A 43 19.85 -8.25 9.00
C ASP A 43 20.58 -6.90 8.81
N SER A 44 20.08 -5.81 9.42
CA SER A 44 20.67 -4.46 9.27
C SER A 44 20.56 -3.61 10.54
N PRO A 45 21.64 -2.92 10.97
CA PRO A 45 21.56 -2.04 12.14
C PRO A 45 20.62 -0.86 11.88
N SER A 46 19.88 -0.43 12.91
CA SER A 46 19.04 0.77 12.84
C SER A 46 19.87 2.05 12.63
N HIS A 47 19.21 3.14 12.27
CA HIS A 47 19.85 4.45 12.15
C HIS A 47 20.42 4.92 13.49
N SER A 48 21.56 5.62 13.45
CA SER A 48 22.05 6.32 14.65
C SER A 48 21.09 7.46 15.00
N ASP A 49 20.95 7.77 16.30
CA ASP A 49 20.05 8.83 16.75
C ASP A 49 20.42 10.19 16.12
N GLU A 50 21.72 10.46 16.00
CA GLU A 50 22.27 11.61 15.28
C GLU A 50 21.87 11.65 13.79
N ALA A 51 21.75 10.49 13.12
CA ALA A 51 21.28 10.42 11.74
C ALA A 51 19.76 10.65 11.63
N ILE A 52 18.98 10.18 12.61
CA ILE A 52 17.53 10.43 12.69
C ILE A 52 17.28 11.94 12.87
N GLU A 53 17.99 12.59 13.78
CA GLU A 53 17.93 14.04 13.98
C GLU A 53 18.36 14.80 12.72
N LYS A 54 19.55 14.53 12.16
CA LYS A 54 20.05 15.22 10.95
C LYS A 54 19.14 15.06 9.74
N ALA A 55 18.47 13.91 9.61
CA ALA A 55 17.50 13.66 8.55
C ALA A 55 16.33 14.64 8.65
N LEU A 56 15.64 14.69 9.79
CA LEU A 56 14.40 15.44 9.96
C LEU A 56 14.59 16.90 10.41
N GLN A 57 15.81 17.29 10.79
CA GLN A 57 16.14 18.64 11.25
C GLN A 57 15.58 19.74 10.35
N GLY A 58 14.81 20.66 10.94
CA GLY A 58 14.22 21.80 10.23
C GLY A 58 13.06 21.44 9.28
N MET A 59 12.51 20.23 9.38
CA MET A 59 11.31 19.80 8.66
C MET A 59 10.21 19.54 9.69
N GLY A 60 9.08 20.25 9.61
CA GLY A 60 7.98 20.11 10.56
C GLY A 60 7.27 18.76 10.40
N VAL A 61 7.56 17.78 11.25
CA VAL A 61 6.95 16.44 11.23
C VAL A 61 5.68 16.43 12.08
N GLU A 62 4.52 16.15 11.47
CA GLU A 62 3.23 16.09 12.18
C GLU A 62 2.94 14.70 12.77
N VAL A 63 3.25 13.63 12.03
CA VAL A 63 3.03 12.23 12.46
C VAL A 63 4.34 11.46 12.39
N TRP A 64 4.79 10.95 13.53
CA TRP A 64 6.03 10.19 13.69
C TRP A 64 5.77 8.69 13.70
N ASP A 65 6.27 7.97 12.69
CA ASP A 65 6.21 6.51 12.62
C ASP A 65 7.57 5.92 12.23
N TRP A 66 8.57 6.16 13.08
CA TRP A 66 9.92 5.61 12.93
C TRP A 66 10.02 4.27 13.67
N ASN A 67 9.98 3.16 12.92
CA ASN A 67 10.03 1.80 13.44
C ASN A 67 11.46 1.43 13.86
N LYS A 68 11.97 2.05 14.92
CA LYS A 68 13.20 1.70 15.65
C LYS A 68 12.82 1.36 17.09
N THR A 69 13.17 0.15 17.55
CA THR A 69 12.80 -0.33 18.88
C THR A 69 13.53 0.46 19.98
N ASP A 70 12.83 0.75 21.07
CA ASP A 70 13.34 1.42 22.28
C ASP A 70 14.00 2.80 22.05
N LEU A 71 13.50 3.56 21.06
CA LEU A 71 14.01 4.89 20.73
C LEU A 71 13.92 5.90 21.89
N CYS A 72 15.00 6.63 22.15
CA CYS A 72 15.07 7.65 23.19
C CYS A 72 14.14 8.84 22.89
N THR A 73 13.44 9.33 23.93
CA THR A 73 12.47 10.42 23.82
C THR A 73 13.07 11.72 23.29
N GLU A 74 14.32 12.03 23.64
CA GLU A 74 14.96 13.29 23.23
C GLU A 74 15.17 13.33 21.71
N VAL A 75 15.42 12.19 21.07
CA VAL A 75 15.55 12.09 19.60
C VAL A 75 14.24 12.45 18.91
N ILE A 76 13.11 11.99 19.45
CA ILE A 76 11.77 12.28 18.92
C ILE A 76 11.47 13.78 19.09
N VAL A 77 11.75 14.35 20.26
CA VAL A 77 11.52 15.78 20.56
C VAL A 77 12.45 16.70 19.76
N ASN A 78 13.70 16.31 19.52
CA ASN A 78 14.67 17.07 18.72
C ASN A 78 14.35 17.02 17.22
N ALA A 79 13.99 15.84 16.72
CA ALA A 79 13.72 15.61 15.30
C ALA A 79 12.30 16.02 14.87
N ALA A 80 11.34 16.02 15.79
CA ALA A 80 9.92 16.30 15.54
C ALA A 80 9.20 16.98 16.73
N PRO A 81 9.59 18.21 17.12
CA PRO A 81 9.00 18.91 18.26
C PRO A 81 7.49 19.24 18.09
N GLY A 82 7.00 19.30 16.84
CA GLY A 82 5.59 19.47 16.48
C GLY A 82 4.85 18.15 16.18
N ALA A 83 5.37 17.00 16.60
CA ALA A 83 4.69 15.73 16.39
C ALA A 83 3.40 15.66 17.20
N ARG A 84 2.25 15.62 16.51
CA ARG A 84 0.93 15.48 17.11
C ARG A 84 0.52 14.03 17.36
N GLU A 85 1.09 13.10 16.59
CA GLU A 85 0.91 11.65 16.73
C GLU A 85 2.29 10.97 16.70
N VAL A 86 2.58 10.10 17.69
CA VAL A 86 3.86 9.39 17.81
C VAL A 86 3.63 7.89 17.99
N HIS A 87 4.16 7.08 17.08
CA HIS A 87 4.28 5.63 17.25
C HIS A 87 5.58 5.30 17.99
N LEU A 88 5.48 4.42 18.99
CA LEU A 88 6.58 3.94 19.83
C LEU A 88 6.69 2.42 19.70
N TYR A 89 7.89 1.90 19.57
CA TYR A 89 8.15 0.46 19.38
C TYR A 89 8.93 -0.10 20.56
N TRP A 90 8.31 -1.00 21.33
CA TRP A 90 8.82 -1.42 22.64
C TRP A 90 9.26 -2.88 22.67
N SER A 91 10.46 -3.14 23.20
CA SER A 91 11.06 -4.48 23.32
C SER A 91 10.56 -5.33 24.50
N GLY A 92 9.83 -4.73 25.45
CA GLY A 92 9.62 -5.27 26.79
C GLY A 92 10.51 -4.65 27.88
N ASN A 93 11.48 -3.80 27.52
CA ASN A 93 12.36 -3.10 28.46
C ASN A 93 11.62 -2.02 29.29
N ASN A 94 11.26 -2.32 30.54
CA ASN A 94 10.49 -1.41 31.40
C ASN A 94 11.20 -0.05 31.69
N ALA A 95 12.52 0.03 31.57
CA ALA A 95 13.23 1.31 31.72
C ALA A 95 12.84 2.33 30.64
N VAL A 96 12.51 1.83 29.44
CA VAL A 96 12.12 2.65 28.28
C VAL A 96 10.71 3.20 28.46
N LEU A 97 9.75 2.38 28.91
CA LEU A 97 8.41 2.87 29.28
C LEU A 97 8.50 3.98 30.34
N ARG A 98 9.40 3.85 31.32
CA ARG A 98 9.64 4.89 32.33
C ARG A 98 10.20 6.18 31.71
N GLY A 99 11.21 6.10 30.84
CA GLY A 99 11.79 7.27 30.15
C GLY A 99 10.86 7.95 29.12
N TRP A 100 9.88 7.23 28.56
CA TRP A 100 8.80 7.83 27.77
C TRP A 100 7.74 8.52 28.64
N SER A 101 7.42 7.94 29.81
CA SER A 101 6.38 8.39 30.76
C SER A 101 6.90 9.09 32.01
N GLU A 102 8.01 9.84 31.89
CA GLU A 102 8.49 10.78 32.91
C GLU A 102 8.35 12.23 32.42
N SER A 103 8.49 13.20 33.33
CA SER A 103 8.40 14.63 32.99
C SER A 103 9.51 15.12 32.05
N GLY A 104 10.64 14.41 31.99
CA GLY A 104 11.68 14.58 30.98
C GLY A 104 11.42 13.87 29.65
N GLY A 105 10.35 13.08 29.56
CA GLY A 105 9.94 12.28 28.42
C GLY A 105 8.96 12.99 27.49
N LEU A 106 7.89 12.30 27.10
CA LEU A 106 6.94 12.75 26.07
C LEU A 106 6.18 14.03 26.45
N ALA A 107 6.13 14.36 27.74
CA ALA A 107 5.62 15.63 28.26
C ALA A 107 6.36 16.88 27.71
N LYS A 108 7.53 16.71 27.08
CA LYS A 108 8.24 17.77 26.34
C LYS A 108 7.63 18.11 24.97
N ALA A 109 6.73 17.28 24.41
CA ALA A 109 6.13 17.50 23.08
C ALA A 109 4.78 18.24 23.22
N PRO A 110 4.69 19.55 22.91
CA PRO A 110 3.53 20.37 23.28
C PRO A 110 2.30 20.17 22.38
N GLU A 111 2.48 19.65 21.16
CA GLU A 111 1.40 19.43 20.17
C GLU A 111 0.91 17.97 20.15
N LEU A 112 1.53 17.09 20.95
CA LEU A 112 1.19 15.67 21.06
C LEU A 112 -0.22 15.49 21.64
N TRP A 113 -1.06 14.72 20.95
CA TRP A 113 -2.37 14.27 21.45
C TRP A 113 -2.57 12.76 21.32
N LEU A 114 -1.74 12.05 20.54
CA LEU A 114 -1.86 10.60 20.37
C LEU A 114 -0.51 9.88 20.42
N VAL A 115 -0.42 8.87 21.29
CA VAL A 115 0.69 7.92 21.35
C VAL A 115 0.19 6.52 21.01
N LYS A 116 0.85 5.87 20.05
CA LYS A 116 0.59 4.48 19.64
C LYS A 116 1.72 3.58 20.08
N LEU A 117 1.50 2.82 21.15
CA LEU A 117 2.50 1.90 21.72
C LEU A 117 2.39 0.51 21.08
N HIS A 118 3.36 0.18 20.24
CA HIS A 118 3.53 -1.14 19.64
C HIS A 118 4.32 -2.05 20.59
N ILE A 119 3.65 -3.07 21.14
CA ILE A 119 4.18 -3.97 22.15
C ILE A 119 4.72 -5.22 21.47
N GLN A 120 6.00 -5.54 21.70
CA GLN A 120 6.61 -6.79 21.24
C GLN A 120 6.63 -7.83 22.37
N GLU A 121 6.71 -9.11 22.02
CA GLU A 121 6.83 -10.20 22.99
C GLU A 121 8.26 -10.24 23.53
N GLY A 122 8.47 -9.63 24.70
CA GLY A 122 9.76 -9.54 25.38
C GLY A 122 10.11 -10.77 26.23
N LEU A 123 11.09 -10.62 27.13
CA LEU A 123 11.52 -11.68 28.05
C LEU A 123 10.61 -11.84 29.28
N GLU A 124 9.69 -10.90 29.51
CA GLU A 124 8.79 -10.85 30.66
C GLU A 124 7.51 -11.66 30.45
N SER A 125 6.90 -12.13 31.55
CA SER A 125 5.59 -12.78 31.48
C SER A 125 4.47 -11.81 31.07
N SER A 126 3.41 -12.32 30.43
CA SER A 126 2.24 -11.51 30.01
C SER A 126 1.75 -10.59 31.14
N THR A 127 1.59 -11.12 32.35
CA THR A 127 1.11 -10.37 33.52
C THR A 127 2.05 -9.24 33.95
N ILE A 128 3.37 -9.40 33.82
CA ILE A 128 4.34 -8.33 34.09
C ILE A 128 4.35 -7.30 32.95
N THR A 129 4.20 -7.75 31.70
CA THR A 129 4.07 -6.87 30.52
C THR A 129 2.80 -6.01 30.61
N GLU A 130 1.66 -6.62 30.92
CA GLU A 130 0.38 -5.97 31.22
C GLU A 130 0.51 -4.97 32.38
N HIS A 131 1.15 -5.35 33.48
CA HIS A 131 1.37 -4.44 34.61
C HIS A 131 2.21 -3.22 34.19
N ASN A 132 3.35 -3.43 33.50
CA ASN A 132 4.24 -2.36 33.05
C ASN A 132 3.56 -1.39 32.05
N VAL A 133 2.70 -1.91 31.16
CA VAL A 133 1.94 -1.10 30.19
C VAL A 133 0.80 -0.32 30.86
N ASN A 134 0.09 -0.91 31.82
CA ASN A 134 -0.91 -0.19 32.64
C ASN A 134 -0.26 0.94 33.45
N GLU A 135 0.90 0.66 34.05
CA GLU A 135 1.75 1.63 34.77
C GLU A 135 2.21 2.79 33.86
N PHE A 136 2.60 2.50 32.62
CA PHE A 136 2.90 3.49 31.59
C PHE A 136 1.69 4.39 31.28
N GLN A 137 0.53 3.79 31.01
CA GLN A 137 -0.70 4.55 30.74
C GLN A 137 -1.11 5.44 31.92
N THR A 138 -0.93 5.00 33.17
CA THR A 138 -1.24 5.82 34.35
C THR A 138 -0.36 7.05 34.42
N ARG A 139 0.98 6.91 34.31
CA ARG A 139 1.88 8.06 34.28
C ARG A 139 1.63 8.99 33.09
N MET A 140 1.30 8.44 31.91
CA MET A 140 0.91 9.25 30.76
C MET A 140 -0.36 10.07 31.02
N ARG A 141 -1.40 9.51 31.65
CA ARG A 141 -2.61 10.24 32.06
C ARG A 141 -2.34 11.32 33.11
N GLU A 142 -1.42 11.07 34.04
CA GLU A 142 -1.06 12.02 35.11
C GLU A 142 -0.22 13.20 34.59
N LEU A 143 0.72 12.95 33.67
CA LEU A 143 1.61 13.98 33.12
C LEU A 143 1.02 14.69 31.89
N CYS A 144 0.28 13.97 31.06
CA CYS A 144 -0.20 14.40 29.74
C CYS A 144 -1.71 14.07 29.59
N PRO A 145 -2.61 14.67 30.39
CA PRO A 145 -4.04 14.28 30.44
C PRO A 145 -4.82 14.45 29.14
N ASN A 146 -4.28 15.20 28.17
CA ASN A 146 -4.85 15.40 26.83
C ASN A 146 -4.29 14.41 25.77
N VAL A 147 -3.37 13.51 26.15
CA VAL A 147 -2.76 12.53 25.24
C VAL A 147 -3.48 11.19 25.35
N GLU A 148 -4.10 10.77 24.26
CA GLU A 148 -4.64 9.42 24.09
C GLU A 148 -3.50 8.42 23.88
N VAL A 149 -3.65 7.20 24.44
CA VAL A 149 -2.62 6.15 24.41
C VAL A 149 -3.22 4.84 23.90
N GLU A 150 -3.13 4.63 22.59
CA GLU A 150 -3.48 3.39 21.90
C GLU A 150 -2.41 2.31 22.13
N LEU A 151 -2.83 1.03 22.21
CA LEU A 151 -1.95 -0.13 22.44
C LEU A 151 -2.12 -1.16 21.31
N GLU A 152 -1.06 -1.50 20.58
CA GLU A 152 -1.05 -2.64 19.65
C GLU A 152 -0.29 -3.81 20.27
N TRP A 153 -1.02 -4.86 20.67
CA TRP A 153 -0.49 -6.08 21.31
C TRP A 153 -0.08 -7.14 20.27
N PRO A 154 0.92 -7.99 20.57
CA PRO A 154 1.30 -9.07 19.67
C PRO A 154 0.27 -10.21 19.77
N ASN A 155 -0.33 -10.63 18.64
CA ASN A 155 -1.29 -11.74 18.63
C ASN A 155 -0.69 -13.03 19.23
N THR A 156 -1.11 -13.35 20.45
CA THR A 156 -0.91 -14.66 21.07
C THR A 156 -2.05 -15.61 20.64
N HIS A 157 -1.75 -16.89 20.48
CA HIS A 157 -2.72 -17.83 19.90
C HIS A 157 -3.90 -18.12 20.84
N ARG A 158 -5.13 -18.12 20.30
CA ARG A 158 -6.29 -18.79 20.89
C ARG A 158 -5.96 -20.25 21.23
N ARG A 159 -5.65 -20.54 22.49
CA ARG A 159 -5.58 -21.91 23.05
C ARG A 159 -6.21 -21.98 24.44
N ARG A 160 -7.39 -22.60 24.49
CA ARG A 160 -8.08 -23.15 25.67
C ARG A 160 -8.42 -22.20 26.83
N THR A 161 -9.68 -21.75 26.80
CA THR A 161 -10.60 -21.93 27.94
C THR A 161 -11.94 -22.47 27.45
N ASP A 162 -11.96 -23.70 26.93
CA ASP A 162 -13.20 -24.45 26.75
C ASP A 162 -13.83 -24.73 28.12
N LYS A 163 -14.89 -23.98 28.47
CA LYS A 163 -15.83 -24.35 29.53
C LYS A 163 -17.18 -23.62 29.41
N THR A 164 -18.00 -24.17 28.50
CA THR A 164 -19.46 -24.32 28.65
C THR A 164 -20.27 -23.14 29.21
N THR A 165 -20.94 -22.41 28.33
CA THR A 165 -22.30 -21.91 28.60
C THR A 165 -23.12 -21.92 27.30
N ALA A 166 -24.45 -21.95 27.40
CA ALA A 166 -25.27 -22.51 26.33
C ALA A 166 -25.84 -21.48 25.33
N ARG A 167 -25.63 -21.78 24.04
CA ARG A 167 -26.60 -21.68 22.93
C ARG A 167 -27.48 -20.43 22.87
N ALA A 168 -26.98 -19.42 22.15
CA ALA A 168 -27.79 -18.69 21.17
C ALA A 168 -27.41 -19.22 19.76
N GLU A 169 -28.36 -19.25 18.83
CA GLU A 169 -28.15 -19.81 17.49
C GLU A 169 -27.81 -18.71 16.47
N GLU A 170 -26.55 -18.28 16.46
CA GLU A 170 -26.02 -17.49 15.34
C GLU A 170 -25.58 -18.43 14.21
N VAL A 171 -26.13 -18.20 13.01
CA VAL A 171 -25.74 -18.92 11.80
C VAL A 171 -24.31 -18.51 11.45
N PRO A 172 -23.36 -19.45 11.30
CA PRO A 172 -21.98 -19.10 10.97
C PRO A 172 -21.91 -18.62 9.52
N GLU A 173 -21.96 -17.31 9.29
CA GLU A 173 -21.72 -16.68 7.98
C GLU A 173 -20.28 -17.01 7.55
N HIS A 174 -20.11 -18.06 6.75
CA HIS A 174 -18.81 -18.49 6.26
C HIS A 174 -18.29 -17.44 5.27
N THR A 175 -17.35 -16.60 5.72
CA THR A 175 -16.66 -15.63 4.86
C THR A 175 -15.93 -16.35 3.74
N THR A 176 -16.56 -16.37 2.57
CA THR A 176 -16.08 -17.10 1.39
C THR A 176 -14.94 -16.32 0.76
N LYS A 177 -13.71 -16.65 1.19
CA LYS A 177 -12.47 -16.05 0.69
C LYS A 177 -12.48 -15.98 -0.83
N HIS A 178 -12.32 -14.76 -1.34
CA HIS A 178 -12.61 -14.49 -2.74
C HIS A 178 -11.56 -15.17 -3.64
N GLU A 179 -11.99 -16.14 -4.46
CA GLU A 179 -11.09 -16.99 -5.28
C GLU A 179 -10.13 -16.17 -6.16
N TRP A 180 -10.57 -15.01 -6.64
CA TRP A 180 -9.77 -14.04 -7.37
C TRP A 180 -8.58 -13.55 -6.54
N ILE A 181 -8.83 -13.09 -5.30
CA ILE A 181 -7.81 -12.58 -4.38
C ILE A 181 -6.83 -13.69 -4.00
N GLN A 182 -7.33 -14.91 -3.74
CA GLN A 182 -6.49 -16.08 -3.47
C GLN A 182 -5.59 -16.41 -4.67
N CYS A 183 -6.14 -16.47 -5.89
CA CYS A 183 -5.37 -16.74 -7.11
C CYS A 183 -4.27 -15.70 -7.35
N MET A 184 -4.55 -14.41 -7.16
CA MET A 184 -3.55 -13.36 -7.33
C MET A 184 -2.51 -13.34 -6.20
N THR A 185 -2.89 -13.72 -4.98
CA THR A 185 -1.97 -13.89 -3.83
C THR A 185 -1.00 -15.05 -4.06
N GLU A 186 -1.48 -16.17 -4.57
CA GLU A 186 -0.64 -17.31 -4.94
C GLU A 186 0.24 -17.03 -6.17
N PHE A 187 -0.23 -16.24 -7.14
CA PHE A 187 0.62 -15.79 -8.25
C PHE A 187 1.71 -14.80 -7.79
N LYS A 188 1.38 -13.87 -6.87
CA LYS A 188 2.35 -13.01 -6.18
C LYS A 188 3.43 -13.86 -5.49
N ARG A 189 3.03 -14.89 -4.74
CA ARG A 189 3.96 -15.83 -4.09
C ARG A 189 4.84 -16.58 -5.09
N LEU A 190 4.29 -17.02 -6.22
CA LEU A 190 5.05 -17.64 -7.31
C LEU A 190 6.14 -16.71 -7.85
N ILE A 191 5.86 -15.42 -8.04
CA ILE A 191 6.86 -14.44 -8.49
C ILE A 191 7.99 -14.29 -7.47
N PHE A 192 7.68 -14.04 -6.19
CA PHE A 192 8.71 -13.89 -5.16
C PHE A 192 9.59 -15.14 -5.03
N GLU A 193 9.02 -16.35 -5.06
CA GLU A 193 9.79 -17.59 -5.08
C GLU A 193 10.62 -17.75 -6.37
N ALA A 194 10.12 -17.29 -7.52
CA ALA A 194 10.83 -17.38 -8.80
C ALA A 194 12.00 -16.40 -8.92
N GLU A 195 11.87 -15.17 -8.40
CA GLU A 195 12.95 -14.19 -8.35
C GLU A 195 14.04 -14.62 -7.37
N ALA A 196 13.67 -15.10 -6.18
CA ALA A 196 14.62 -15.49 -5.13
C ALA A 196 15.49 -16.71 -5.49
N ASN A 197 15.00 -17.61 -6.35
CA ASN A 197 15.70 -18.84 -6.74
C ASN A 197 16.23 -18.82 -8.20
N TYR A 198 16.29 -17.65 -8.86
CA TYR A 198 16.82 -17.56 -10.22
C TYR A 198 18.36 -17.55 -10.24
N PRO A 199 19.04 -18.44 -11.01
CA PRO A 199 20.49 -18.60 -10.96
C PRO A 199 21.22 -17.44 -11.66
N MET A 200 21.54 -16.40 -10.90
CA MET A 200 22.28 -15.23 -11.38
C MET A 200 23.80 -15.47 -11.38
N ALA A 201 24.47 -15.09 -12.48
CA ALA A 201 25.92 -15.19 -12.58
C ALA A 201 26.63 -14.31 -11.53
N PRO A 202 27.75 -14.76 -10.90
CA PRO A 202 28.33 -14.12 -9.71
C PRO A 202 28.67 -12.62 -9.79
N GLY A 203 28.82 -12.06 -11.00
CA GLY A 203 29.07 -10.64 -11.22
C GLY A 203 27.81 -9.74 -11.25
N THR A 204 26.59 -10.28 -11.20
CA THR A 204 25.35 -9.52 -11.47
C THR A 204 24.45 -9.36 -10.24
N LYS A 205 24.97 -8.74 -9.17
CA LYS A 205 24.19 -8.40 -7.94
C LYS A 205 23.21 -7.23 -8.15
N ASN A 206 22.35 -7.34 -9.16
CA ASN A 206 21.42 -6.29 -9.59
C ASN A 206 19.94 -6.71 -9.45
N ILE A 207 19.57 -7.37 -8.35
CA ILE A 207 18.16 -7.69 -8.04
C ILE A 207 17.30 -6.42 -7.92
N HIS A 208 17.88 -5.31 -7.47
CA HIS A 208 17.25 -3.98 -7.48
C HIS A 208 16.86 -3.46 -8.89
N LEU A 209 17.35 -4.06 -9.97
CA LEU A 209 16.93 -3.76 -11.35
C LEU A 209 15.86 -4.73 -11.90
N MET A 210 15.53 -5.81 -11.17
CA MET A 210 14.49 -6.78 -11.57
C MET A 210 13.13 -6.48 -10.93
N CYS A 211 13.11 -5.92 -9.72
CA CYS A 211 11.88 -5.61 -9.00
C CYS A 211 11.57 -4.10 -8.96
N PRO A 212 10.85 -3.55 -9.97
CA PRO A 212 10.11 -2.31 -9.79
C PRO A 212 8.87 -2.60 -8.93
N HIS A 213 9.08 -2.76 -7.62
CA HIS A 213 8.00 -2.79 -6.64
C HIS A 213 7.13 -1.55 -6.90
N ALA A 214 5.85 -1.74 -7.26
CA ALA A 214 5.07 -0.75 -8.01
C ALA A 214 5.14 0.64 -7.35
N SER A 215 5.84 1.58 -7.99
CA SER A 215 6.26 2.81 -7.33
C SER A 215 5.07 3.74 -7.15
N LEU A 216 4.56 3.77 -5.92
CA LEU A 216 3.35 4.53 -5.56
C LEU A 216 3.69 6.01 -5.43
N PHE A 217 3.43 6.78 -6.49
CA PHE A 217 3.41 8.24 -6.41
C PHE A 217 2.09 8.70 -5.78
N ILE A 218 2.05 8.73 -4.45
CA ILE A 218 0.86 9.06 -3.66
C ILE A 218 0.60 10.58 -3.76
N LEU A 219 -0.58 10.94 -4.24
CA LEU A 219 -1.06 12.32 -4.32
C LEU A 219 -2.33 12.45 -3.49
N ARG A 220 -2.23 13.05 -2.29
CA ARG A 220 -3.43 13.40 -1.51
C ARG A 220 -4.19 14.51 -2.23
N LEU A 221 -5.50 14.32 -2.38
CA LEU A 221 -6.41 15.30 -2.94
C LEU A 221 -7.04 16.16 -1.83
N GLU A 222 -7.57 17.32 -2.21
CA GLU A 222 -8.25 18.24 -1.30
C GLU A 222 -9.64 17.69 -0.96
N ASP A 223 -9.86 17.44 0.31
CA ASP A 223 -11.07 16.86 0.88
C ASP A 223 -11.88 17.88 1.69
N THR A 224 -13.17 17.99 1.37
CA THR A 224 -14.14 18.84 2.08
C THR A 224 -15.18 17.97 2.78
N PRO A 225 -15.70 18.35 3.96
CA PRO A 225 -16.84 17.66 4.57
C PRO A 225 -18.07 17.70 3.65
N SER A 226 -18.76 16.58 3.46
CA SER A 226 -20.09 16.56 2.84
C SER A 226 -21.13 17.22 3.75
N GLU A 227 -22.25 17.65 3.20
CA GLU A 227 -23.34 18.32 3.93
C GLU A 227 -23.89 17.45 5.09
N ASP A 228 -23.90 16.12 4.92
CA ASP A 228 -24.28 15.14 5.96
C ASP A 228 -23.19 14.90 7.03
N GLY A 229 -22.02 15.53 6.94
CA GLY A 229 -20.85 15.33 7.80
C GLY A 229 -20.13 13.98 7.66
N ALA A 230 -20.86 12.90 7.34
CA ALA A 230 -20.39 11.52 7.45
C ALA A 230 -19.42 11.02 6.36
N LYS A 231 -19.15 11.81 5.30
CA LYS A 231 -18.21 11.44 4.22
C LYS A 231 -17.44 12.65 3.71
N LEU A 232 -16.19 12.43 3.29
CA LEU A 232 -15.35 13.44 2.65
C LEU A 232 -15.61 13.53 1.14
N ASN A 233 -15.52 14.74 0.59
CA ASN A 233 -15.79 15.08 -0.81
C ASN A 233 -14.55 15.68 -1.46
N ILE A 234 -13.99 14.96 -2.44
CA ILE A 234 -12.82 15.36 -3.22
C ILE A 234 -13.19 16.49 -4.19
N THR A 235 -12.38 17.55 -4.25
CA THR A 235 -12.56 18.67 -5.20
C THR A 235 -12.05 18.32 -6.60
N ALA A 236 -12.78 18.71 -7.65
CA ALA A 236 -12.34 18.48 -9.03
C ALA A 236 -11.03 19.24 -9.35
N ARG A 237 -10.83 20.43 -8.76
CA ARG A 237 -9.62 21.24 -8.85
C ARG A 237 -8.36 20.50 -8.39
N SER A 238 -8.41 19.85 -7.22
CA SER A 238 -7.25 19.13 -6.69
C SER A 238 -6.95 17.86 -7.49
N ALA A 239 -8.00 17.14 -7.92
CA ALA A 239 -7.88 16.01 -8.84
C ALA A 239 -7.22 16.41 -10.18
N ALA A 240 -7.61 17.54 -10.78
CA ALA A 240 -7.01 18.04 -12.02
C ALA A 240 -5.51 18.37 -11.86
N LYS A 241 -5.15 19.05 -10.77
CA LYS A 241 -3.74 19.33 -10.41
C LYS A 241 -2.93 18.05 -10.20
N ALA A 242 -3.50 17.06 -9.50
CA ALA A 242 -2.84 15.79 -9.23
C ALA A 242 -2.60 14.98 -10.52
N ILE A 243 -3.56 14.91 -11.42
CA ILE A 243 -3.38 14.27 -12.74
C ILE A 243 -2.24 14.94 -13.50
N ARG A 244 -2.17 16.28 -13.54
CA ARG A 244 -1.05 16.99 -14.20
C ARG A 244 0.30 16.74 -13.53
N ALA A 245 0.36 16.67 -12.20
CA ALA A 245 1.58 16.28 -11.48
C ALA A 245 2.02 14.85 -11.85
N ALA A 246 1.08 13.91 -11.96
CA ALA A 246 1.34 12.54 -12.38
C ALA A 246 1.82 12.43 -13.85
N ILE A 247 1.29 13.26 -14.76
CA ILE A 247 1.81 13.39 -16.14
C ILE A 247 3.27 13.86 -16.11
N VAL A 248 3.60 14.89 -15.33
CA VAL A 248 4.97 15.45 -15.22
C VAL A 248 5.96 14.44 -14.64
N GLN A 249 5.54 13.58 -13.69
CA GLN A 249 6.38 12.47 -13.21
C GLN A 249 6.48 11.28 -14.19
N GLY A 250 5.71 11.28 -15.29
CA GLY A 250 5.73 10.20 -16.28
C GLY A 250 5.19 8.86 -15.79
N VAL A 251 4.22 8.87 -14.85
CA VAL A 251 3.60 7.62 -14.35
C VAL A 251 2.92 6.86 -15.49
N GLN A 252 2.81 5.53 -15.35
CA GLN A 252 2.23 4.69 -16.41
C GLN A 252 0.76 4.32 -16.14
N ILE A 253 0.33 4.41 -14.87
CA ILE A 253 -1.01 4.07 -14.41
C ILE A 253 -1.44 5.16 -13.40
N ILE A 254 -2.71 5.58 -13.47
CA ILE A 254 -3.37 6.41 -12.47
C ILE A 254 -4.60 5.63 -11.97
N SER A 255 -4.73 5.47 -10.66
CA SER A 255 -5.97 5.06 -10.00
C SER A 255 -6.58 6.30 -9.36
N ILE A 256 -7.86 6.58 -9.61
CA ILE A 256 -8.54 7.78 -9.14
C ILE A 256 -9.96 7.47 -8.67
N ASP A 257 -10.37 8.07 -7.54
CA ASP A 257 -11.77 8.08 -7.12
C ASP A 257 -12.49 9.33 -7.69
N PRO A 258 -13.74 9.21 -8.16
CA PRO A 258 -14.44 10.28 -8.83
C PRO A 258 -14.76 11.42 -7.85
N PRO A 259 -14.38 12.68 -8.16
CA PRO A 259 -14.79 13.81 -7.35
C PRO A 259 -16.31 13.96 -7.35
N LYS A 260 -16.82 14.59 -6.30
CA LYS A 260 -18.26 14.74 -6.05
C LYS A 260 -18.76 16.15 -6.36
N ASP A 261 -17.90 17.15 -6.26
CA ASP A 261 -18.22 18.53 -6.66
C ASP A 261 -18.11 18.65 -8.19
N ASP A 262 -19.14 19.23 -8.82
CA ASP A 262 -19.19 19.53 -10.26
C ASP A 262 -18.57 20.93 -10.58
N ARG A 263 -18.19 21.73 -9.57
CA ARG A 263 -17.44 22.99 -9.77
C ARG A 263 -16.06 22.70 -10.36
N GLU A 264 -15.68 23.50 -11.37
CA GLU A 264 -14.42 23.39 -12.13
C GLU A 264 -14.19 22.07 -12.89
N ARG A 265 -15.25 21.27 -13.09
CA ARG A 265 -15.25 20.03 -13.88
C ARG A 265 -14.45 20.09 -15.18
N GLN A 266 -14.56 21.18 -15.95
CA GLN A 266 -13.88 21.33 -17.25
C GLN A 266 -12.35 21.20 -17.14
N ASP A 267 -11.73 21.67 -16.05
CA ASP A 267 -10.28 21.55 -15.89
C ASP A 267 -9.84 20.10 -15.58
N LEU A 268 -10.68 19.37 -14.84
CA LEU A 268 -10.50 17.93 -14.64
C LEU A 268 -10.66 17.16 -15.95
N GLU A 269 -11.69 17.46 -16.75
CA GLU A 269 -11.89 16.84 -18.06
C GLU A 269 -10.69 17.11 -18.99
N ASN A 270 -10.15 18.34 -18.98
CA ASN A 270 -8.94 18.69 -19.72
C ASN A 270 -7.71 17.89 -19.23
N ALA A 271 -7.44 17.84 -17.92
CA ALA A 271 -6.33 17.08 -17.35
C ALA A 271 -6.40 15.58 -17.66
N VAL A 272 -7.61 15.01 -17.70
CA VAL A 272 -7.86 13.61 -18.09
C VAL A 272 -7.58 13.39 -19.57
N VAL A 273 -7.94 14.33 -20.45
CA VAL A 273 -7.58 14.29 -21.88
C VAL A 273 -6.07 14.45 -22.08
N GLU A 274 -5.39 15.31 -21.31
CA GLU A 274 -3.93 15.44 -21.30
C GLU A 274 -3.25 14.10 -20.94
N ALA A 275 -3.71 13.41 -19.88
CA ALA A 275 -3.20 12.10 -19.48
C ALA A 275 -3.49 11.00 -20.51
N ALA A 276 -4.67 11.00 -21.13
CA ALA A 276 -5.04 10.08 -22.20
C ALA A 276 -4.17 10.26 -23.46
N ASN A 277 -3.75 11.49 -23.75
CA ASN A 277 -2.83 11.81 -24.84
C ASN A 277 -1.37 11.45 -24.52
N ALA A 278 -0.98 11.53 -23.25
CA ALA A 278 0.30 11.01 -22.75
C ALA A 278 0.37 9.46 -22.74
N ASN A 279 -0.71 8.76 -23.07
CA ASN A 279 -0.85 7.28 -23.01
C ASN A 279 -0.65 6.72 -21.59
N ILE A 280 -1.19 7.43 -20.58
CA ILE A 280 -1.28 6.95 -19.21
C ILE A 280 -2.56 6.12 -19.06
N LEU A 281 -2.48 4.95 -18.43
CA LEU A 281 -3.64 4.09 -18.20
C LEU A 281 -4.41 4.57 -16.96
N MET A 282 -5.62 5.06 -17.15
CA MET A 282 -6.44 5.61 -16.07
C MET A 282 -7.54 4.62 -15.65
N PHE A 283 -7.69 4.42 -14.34
CA PHE A 283 -8.72 3.59 -13.71
C PHE A 283 -9.52 4.45 -12.74
N CYS A 284 -10.83 4.51 -12.92
CA CYS A 284 -11.77 5.30 -12.13
C CYS A 284 -12.82 4.38 -11.48
N SER A 285 -13.10 4.57 -10.19
CA SER A 285 -14.21 3.86 -9.55
C SER A 285 -15.56 4.37 -10.05
N ALA A 286 -16.53 3.46 -10.13
CA ALA A 286 -17.93 3.79 -10.35
C ALA A 286 -18.53 4.45 -9.10
N ARG A 287 -19.60 5.24 -9.27
CA ARG A 287 -20.33 5.82 -8.14
C ARG A 287 -21.21 4.75 -7.47
N ASP A 288 -20.84 4.37 -6.25
CA ASP A 288 -21.57 3.42 -5.38
C ASP A 288 -22.83 4.07 -4.76
N LYS A 289 -23.81 4.40 -5.62
CA LYS A 289 -25.13 4.98 -5.25
C LYS A 289 -26.31 4.34 -6.00
N GLY A 290 -26.10 3.19 -6.64
CA GLY A 290 -27.11 2.42 -7.37
C GLY A 290 -27.35 2.87 -8.82
N ALA A 291 -28.13 2.08 -9.55
CA ALA A 291 -28.26 2.13 -11.01
C ALA A 291 -28.90 3.40 -11.61
N HIS A 292 -29.49 4.30 -10.81
CA HIS A 292 -30.21 5.49 -11.30
C HIS A 292 -29.36 6.77 -11.45
N ASN A 293 -28.04 6.69 -11.30
CA ASN A 293 -27.17 7.86 -11.29
C ASN A 293 -26.63 8.24 -12.69
N ALA A 294 -26.40 9.54 -12.89
CA ALA A 294 -25.81 10.11 -14.11
C ALA A 294 -24.33 9.68 -14.32
N PRO A 295 -23.82 9.68 -15.57
CA PRO A 295 -22.49 9.19 -15.92
C PRO A 295 -21.37 9.86 -15.11
N THR A 296 -20.49 9.03 -14.56
CA THR A 296 -19.47 9.43 -13.59
C THR A 296 -18.36 10.28 -14.22
N TYR A 297 -17.91 11.30 -13.49
CA TYR A 297 -16.72 12.11 -13.82
C TYR A 297 -15.54 11.64 -12.96
N PRO A 298 -14.32 11.46 -13.49
CA PRO A 298 -13.85 11.86 -14.82
C PRO A 298 -14.27 10.96 -16.01
N SER A 299 -14.87 9.79 -15.79
CA SER A 299 -15.07 8.78 -16.86
C SER A 299 -15.76 9.27 -18.14
N LYS A 300 -16.69 10.23 -18.06
CA LYS A 300 -17.35 10.83 -19.24
C LYS A 300 -16.43 11.69 -20.14
N ALA A 301 -15.26 12.10 -19.66
CA ALA A 301 -14.35 13.03 -20.38
C ALA A 301 -13.69 12.41 -21.62
N THR A 302 -13.51 11.09 -21.64
CA THR A 302 -12.79 10.38 -22.70
C THR A 302 -13.18 8.91 -22.72
N GLY A 303 -13.16 8.28 -23.89
CA GLY A 303 -13.31 6.82 -24.01
C GLY A 303 -12.05 6.02 -23.63
N LYS A 304 -11.03 6.66 -23.05
CA LYS A 304 -9.70 6.10 -22.75
C LYS A 304 -9.43 5.93 -21.23
N ILE A 305 -10.47 5.70 -20.44
CA ILE A 305 -10.42 5.54 -18.99
C ILE A 305 -11.32 4.38 -18.59
N PHE A 306 -10.81 3.51 -17.71
CA PHE A 306 -11.55 2.34 -17.26
C PHE A 306 -12.46 2.70 -16.09
N THR A 307 -13.77 2.65 -16.28
CA THR A 307 -14.73 2.72 -15.18
C THR A 307 -14.88 1.33 -14.57
N ILE A 308 -14.48 1.18 -13.30
CA ILE A 308 -14.46 -0.10 -12.60
C ILE A 308 -15.56 -0.16 -11.54
N GLY A 309 -16.37 -1.20 -11.58
CA GLY A 309 -17.39 -1.49 -10.57
C GLY A 309 -16.98 -2.63 -9.63
N ALA A 310 -17.48 -2.57 -8.39
CA ALA A 310 -17.39 -3.66 -7.43
C ALA A 310 -18.15 -4.92 -7.89
N ALA A 311 -17.62 -6.08 -7.50
CA ALA A 311 -18.24 -7.39 -7.62
C ALA A 311 -17.98 -8.24 -6.37
N ASN A 312 -18.91 -9.15 -6.09
CA ASN A 312 -18.85 -10.07 -4.95
C ASN A 312 -18.05 -11.34 -5.27
N SER A 313 -17.89 -12.20 -4.25
CA SER A 313 -17.13 -13.46 -4.33
C SER A 313 -17.54 -14.39 -5.48
N SER A 314 -18.80 -14.33 -5.93
CA SER A 314 -19.32 -15.12 -7.07
C SER A 314 -18.97 -14.56 -8.46
N GLY A 315 -18.31 -13.39 -8.52
CA GLY A 315 -18.02 -12.66 -9.75
C GLY A 315 -19.25 -12.00 -10.39
N ALA A 316 -20.27 -11.67 -9.58
CA ALA A 316 -21.42 -10.87 -9.98
C ALA A 316 -21.26 -9.42 -9.49
N SER A 317 -21.70 -8.46 -10.30
CA SER A 317 -21.79 -7.05 -9.90
C SER A 317 -22.74 -6.88 -8.72
N VAL A 318 -22.44 -5.95 -7.82
CA VAL A 318 -23.27 -5.68 -6.63
C VAL A 318 -24.21 -4.48 -6.84
N ASP A 319 -25.39 -4.53 -6.23
CA ASP A 319 -26.54 -3.67 -6.60
C ASP A 319 -26.33 -2.17 -6.34
N TYR A 320 -25.37 -1.81 -5.49
CA TYR A 320 -25.00 -0.41 -5.23
C TYR A 320 -24.14 0.22 -6.32
N VAL A 321 -23.58 -0.56 -7.25
CA VAL A 321 -22.78 -0.03 -8.36
C VAL A 321 -23.70 0.69 -9.37
N GLY A 322 -23.16 1.71 -10.04
CA GLY A 322 -23.86 2.40 -11.14
C GLY A 322 -24.18 1.48 -12.33
N ASN A 323 -24.90 2.02 -13.32
CA ASN A 323 -25.38 1.31 -14.51
C ASN A 323 -24.32 0.38 -15.14
N ALA A 324 -24.56 -0.93 -15.10
CA ALA A 324 -23.63 -1.97 -15.55
C ALA A 324 -23.24 -1.89 -17.04
N SER A 325 -23.99 -1.16 -17.87
CA SER A 325 -23.63 -0.90 -19.27
C SER A 325 -22.56 0.18 -19.45
N GLU A 326 -22.36 1.07 -18.47
CA GLU A 326 -21.34 2.14 -18.47
C GLU A 326 -20.00 1.67 -17.90
N LEU A 327 -19.98 0.55 -17.16
CA LEU A 327 -18.75 -0.03 -16.60
C LEU A 327 -17.87 -0.59 -17.72
N SER A 328 -16.55 -0.39 -17.62
CA SER A 328 -15.59 -1.06 -18.51
C SER A 328 -15.42 -2.52 -18.11
N TYR A 329 -15.11 -2.77 -16.82
CA TYR A 329 -14.88 -4.08 -16.21
C TYR A 329 -15.36 -4.07 -14.74
N THR A 330 -15.43 -5.24 -14.10
CA THR A 330 -15.73 -5.38 -12.67
C THR A 330 -14.71 -6.26 -11.97
N PHE A 331 -14.36 -5.90 -10.74
CA PHE A 331 -13.30 -6.52 -9.93
C PHE A 331 -13.81 -6.74 -8.49
N PRO A 332 -13.13 -7.58 -7.67
CA PRO A 332 -13.48 -7.75 -6.26
C PRO A 332 -13.63 -6.40 -5.54
N GLY A 333 -14.77 -6.18 -4.91
CA GLY A 333 -15.06 -4.93 -4.19
C GLY A 333 -16.17 -5.05 -3.15
N ASP A 334 -16.56 -6.27 -2.79
CA ASP A 334 -17.56 -6.58 -1.78
C ASP A 334 -16.98 -7.68 -0.86
N LYS A 335 -17.04 -7.40 0.45
CA LYS A 335 -16.39 -8.11 1.56
C LYS A 335 -14.92 -8.48 1.29
N VAL A 336 -14.11 -7.52 0.82
CA VAL A 336 -12.69 -7.77 0.48
C VAL A 336 -11.81 -7.70 1.74
N GLU A 337 -11.26 -8.84 2.17
CA GLU A 337 -10.20 -8.91 3.19
C GLU A 337 -8.93 -8.20 2.69
N VAL A 338 -8.61 -7.01 3.22
CA VAL A 338 -7.32 -6.34 3.00
C VAL A 338 -6.36 -6.66 4.13
N ASP A 339 -5.27 -7.35 3.77
CA ASP A 339 -4.09 -7.53 4.61
C ASP A 339 -3.40 -6.17 4.83
N SER A 340 -3.33 -5.71 6.09
CA SER A 340 -2.79 -4.38 6.49
C SER A 340 -1.25 -4.28 6.39
N GLY A 341 -0.64 -5.15 5.59
CA GLY A 341 0.80 -5.33 5.48
C GLY A 341 1.39 -6.13 6.65
N PRO A 342 2.63 -6.64 6.50
CA PRO A 342 3.23 -7.60 7.44
C PRO A 342 3.62 -7.03 8.83
N ARG A 343 3.08 -5.85 9.20
CA ARG A 343 3.41 -5.09 10.41
C ARG A 343 2.21 -4.62 11.23
N ARG A 344 0.98 -4.87 10.78
CA ARG A 344 -0.23 -4.77 11.61
C ARG A 344 -0.76 -6.16 11.88
N ARG A 345 -1.01 -6.50 13.15
CA ARG A 345 -1.56 -7.81 13.54
C ARG A 345 -3.08 -7.77 13.78
N THR A 346 -3.74 -6.67 13.47
CA THR A 346 -5.20 -6.55 13.44
C THR A 346 -5.85 -7.60 12.52
N CYS A 347 -7.14 -7.87 12.75
CA CYS A 347 -7.94 -8.64 11.79
C CYS A 347 -7.88 -7.98 10.39
N PRO A 348 -8.01 -8.75 9.29
CA PRO A 348 -8.09 -8.18 7.95
C PRO A 348 -9.18 -7.12 7.88
N GLU A 349 -8.86 -5.95 7.33
CA GLU A 349 -9.84 -4.88 7.18
C GLU A 349 -10.79 -5.28 6.05
N ILE A 350 -12.06 -5.53 6.37
CA ILE A 350 -13.07 -5.85 5.37
C ILE A 350 -13.54 -4.54 4.76
N VAL A 351 -13.14 -4.29 3.52
CA VAL A 351 -13.45 -3.05 2.80
C VAL A 351 -14.36 -3.31 1.60
N ASP A 352 -15.35 -2.43 1.46
CA ASP A 352 -16.37 -2.47 0.41
C ASP A 352 -16.30 -1.20 -0.47
N GLY A 353 -16.55 -1.37 -1.76
CA GLY A 353 -16.71 -0.27 -2.71
C GLY A 353 -15.93 -0.43 -4.02
N SER A 354 -16.37 0.29 -5.04
CA SER A 354 -15.74 0.32 -6.36
C SER A 354 -14.32 0.90 -6.33
N SER A 355 -13.94 1.66 -5.30
CA SER A 355 -12.56 2.10 -5.04
C SER A 355 -11.59 0.93 -4.85
N VAL A 356 -11.99 -0.10 -4.08
CA VAL A 356 -11.19 -1.32 -3.85
C VAL A 356 -11.01 -2.08 -5.18
N ALA A 357 -12.11 -2.25 -5.91
CA ALA A 357 -12.11 -2.86 -7.23
C ALA A 357 -11.21 -2.12 -8.24
N THR A 358 -11.17 -0.79 -8.16
CA THR A 358 -10.31 0.07 -9.01
C THR A 358 -8.83 -0.09 -8.68
N ALA A 359 -8.48 -0.14 -7.40
CA ALA A 359 -7.10 -0.41 -6.97
C ALA A 359 -6.61 -1.78 -7.44
N LEU A 360 -7.47 -2.82 -7.40
CA LEU A 360 -7.15 -4.15 -7.93
C LEU A 360 -7.04 -4.16 -9.47
N ALA A 361 -7.83 -3.37 -10.19
CA ALA A 361 -7.72 -3.21 -11.64
C ALA A 361 -6.40 -2.54 -12.06
N ALA A 362 -6.02 -1.46 -11.37
CA ALA A 362 -4.74 -0.79 -11.55
C ALA A 362 -3.55 -1.72 -11.18
N GLY A 363 -3.68 -2.49 -10.10
CA GLY A 363 -2.71 -3.51 -9.70
C GLY A 363 -2.54 -4.64 -10.72
N LEU A 364 -3.64 -5.13 -11.29
CA LEU A 364 -3.58 -6.11 -12.39
C LEU A 364 -2.91 -5.51 -13.63
N ALA A 365 -3.22 -4.26 -14.00
CA ALA A 365 -2.56 -3.60 -15.13
C ALA A 365 -1.04 -3.47 -14.92
N ALA A 366 -0.59 -3.11 -13.71
CA ALA A 366 0.82 -3.06 -13.35
C ALA A 366 1.48 -4.45 -13.44
N LEU A 367 0.80 -5.50 -12.97
CA LEU A 367 1.28 -6.88 -13.07
C LEU A 367 1.41 -7.35 -14.53
N ILE A 368 0.48 -6.99 -15.42
CA ILE A 368 0.59 -7.30 -16.85
C ILE A 368 1.83 -6.64 -17.46
N LEU A 369 2.10 -5.37 -17.13
CA LEU A 369 3.32 -4.67 -17.57
C LEU A 369 4.58 -5.38 -17.05
N TYR A 370 4.60 -5.81 -15.79
CA TYR A 370 5.71 -6.55 -15.18
C TYR A 370 5.94 -7.92 -15.84
N CYS A 371 4.89 -8.73 -16.07
CA CYS A 371 5.03 -10.03 -16.75
C CYS A 371 5.65 -9.89 -18.17
N ILE A 372 5.40 -8.76 -18.85
CA ILE A 372 6.01 -8.45 -20.14
C ILE A 372 7.46 -7.97 -19.98
N GLN A 373 7.82 -7.26 -18.90
CA GLN A 373 9.21 -6.95 -18.57
C GLN A 373 10.03 -8.22 -18.30
N VAL A 374 9.49 -9.18 -17.55
CA VAL A 374 10.11 -10.50 -17.33
C VAL A 374 10.30 -11.25 -18.66
N ARG A 375 9.31 -11.19 -19.58
CA ARG A 375 9.50 -11.71 -20.95
C ARG A 375 10.64 -11.00 -21.71
N ILE A 376 10.78 -9.67 -21.60
CA ILE A 376 11.88 -8.92 -22.24
C ILE A 376 13.24 -9.32 -21.64
N PHE A 377 13.30 -9.63 -20.36
CA PHE A 377 14.52 -10.08 -19.68
C PHE A 377 14.97 -11.45 -20.20
N LEU A 378 14.09 -12.46 -20.19
CA LEU A 378 14.38 -13.84 -20.61
C LEU A 378 14.49 -14.03 -22.14
N ALA A 379 14.00 -13.09 -22.95
CA ALA A 379 14.01 -13.22 -24.40
C ALA A 379 15.40 -13.02 -25.05
N LYS A 380 15.75 -13.96 -25.93
CA LYS A 380 16.84 -13.87 -26.92
C LYS A 380 16.49 -12.82 -27.99
N ASP A 381 17.50 -12.23 -28.64
CA ASP A 381 17.39 -10.90 -29.27
C ASP A 381 16.23 -10.69 -30.27
N SER A 382 15.93 -11.69 -31.10
CA SER A 382 14.82 -11.63 -32.07
C SER A 382 13.43 -11.58 -31.40
N GLU A 383 13.25 -12.28 -30.28
CA GLU A 383 12.04 -12.19 -29.45
C GLU A 383 12.07 -10.96 -28.54
N LYS A 384 13.26 -10.53 -28.10
CA LYS A 384 13.46 -9.36 -27.23
C LYS A 384 12.91 -8.10 -27.85
N GLN A 385 13.11 -7.91 -29.16
CA GLN A 385 12.54 -6.76 -29.86
C GLN A 385 11.03 -6.86 -30.06
N LYS A 386 10.47 -8.06 -30.27
CA LYS A 386 9.00 -8.26 -30.30
C LYS A 386 8.37 -7.94 -28.95
N ALA A 387 8.96 -8.45 -27.86
CA ALA A 387 8.48 -8.21 -26.50
C ALA A 387 8.58 -6.71 -26.11
N ARG A 388 9.67 -6.01 -26.48
CA ARG A 388 9.81 -4.55 -26.34
C ARG A 388 8.73 -3.77 -27.12
N ASN A 389 8.41 -4.20 -28.34
CA ASN A 389 7.35 -3.58 -29.13
C ASN A 389 5.97 -3.82 -28.51
N ALA A 390 5.70 -5.02 -27.96
CA ALA A 390 4.47 -5.31 -27.23
C ALA A 390 4.35 -4.47 -25.94
N TYR A 391 5.43 -4.33 -25.16
CA TYR A 391 5.46 -3.48 -23.96
C TYR A 391 5.22 -1.99 -24.26
N ARG A 392 5.63 -1.50 -25.43
CA ARG A 392 5.29 -0.15 -25.90
C ARG A 392 3.81 -0.05 -26.30
N LYS A 393 3.29 -1.04 -27.04
CA LYS A 393 1.88 -1.07 -27.47
C LYS A 393 0.90 -1.18 -26.30
N VAL A 394 1.13 -2.09 -25.35
CA VAL A 394 0.18 -2.39 -24.25
C VAL A 394 -0.09 -1.19 -23.31
N LYS A 395 0.80 -0.17 -23.26
CA LYS A 395 0.53 1.07 -22.52
C LYS A 395 -0.58 1.92 -23.14
N GLN A 396 -0.98 1.65 -24.38
CA GLN A 396 -2.14 2.27 -25.01
C GLN A 396 -3.42 1.60 -24.49
N HIS A 397 -4.42 2.41 -24.12
CA HIS A 397 -5.74 1.95 -23.66
C HIS A 397 -6.31 0.79 -24.50
N ASP A 398 -6.43 1.00 -25.81
CA ASP A 398 -7.03 0.05 -26.76
C ASP A 398 -6.19 -1.23 -26.99
N ARG A 399 -5.01 -1.32 -26.36
CA ARG A 399 -4.10 -2.46 -26.39
C ARG A 399 -4.06 -3.20 -25.05
N ILE A 400 -4.23 -2.54 -23.91
CA ILE A 400 -4.46 -3.25 -22.64
C ILE A 400 -5.88 -3.82 -22.56
N VAL A 401 -6.88 -3.19 -23.19
CA VAL A 401 -8.20 -3.82 -23.45
C VAL A 401 -8.01 -5.21 -24.05
N LYS A 402 -7.19 -5.36 -25.09
CA LYS A 402 -6.92 -6.66 -25.72
C LYS A 402 -6.14 -7.66 -24.84
N ALA A 403 -5.47 -7.18 -23.79
CA ALA A 403 -4.81 -8.01 -22.78
C ALA A 403 -5.82 -8.49 -21.73
N PHE A 404 -6.70 -7.60 -21.25
CA PHE A 404 -7.83 -7.98 -20.39
C PHE A 404 -8.78 -8.94 -21.12
N ASP A 405 -9.09 -8.70 -22.40
CA ASP A 405 -9.89 -9.60 -23.25
C ASP A 405 -9.16 -10.90 -23.62
N ALA A 406 -7.90 -11.10 -23.18
CA ALA A 406 -7.21 -12.39 -23.23
C ALA A 406 -7.31 -13.17 -21.89
N ILE A 407 -7.84 -12.53 -20.84
CA ILE A 407 -8.33 -13.15 -19.61
C ILE A 407 -9.85 -13.38 -19.82
N GLU A 408 -10.32 -14.61 -19.67
CA GLU A 408 -11.73 -14.92 -19.95
C GLU A 408 -12.68 -14.22 -18.97
N THR A 409 -13.87 -13.83 -19.44
CA THR A 409 -14.87 -13.14 -18.61
C THR A 409 -16.06 -14.02 -18.25
N THR A 410 -16.74 -13.73 -17.13
CA THR A 410 -17.94 -14.47 -16.72
C THR A 410 -19.19 -13.98 -17.47
N LYS A 411 -20.02 -14.90 -17.97
CA LYS A 411 -21.35 -14.54 -18.54
C LYS A 411 -22.25 -13.88 -17.49
N LYS A 412 -22.12 -14.28 -16.22
CA LYS A 412 -22.88 -13.74 -15.07
C LYS A 412 -22.66 -12.25 -14.80
N SER A 413 -21.54 -11.67 -15.25
CA SER A 413 -21.20 -10.25 -15.08
C SER A 413 -21.43 -9.41 -16.34
N ASN A 414 -22.23 -9.89 -17.30
CA ASN A 414 -22.32 -9.30 -18.65
C ASN A 414 -20.92 -9.16 -19.31
N HIS A 415 -20.06 -10.16 -19.10
CA HIS A 415 -18.67 -10.20 -19.58
C HIS A 415 -17.74 -9.12 -18.99
N LYS A 416 -18.00 -8.62 -17.77
CA LYS A 416 -17.18 -7.58 -17.11
C LYS A 416 -16.16 -8.09 -16.10
N PHE A 417 -16.41 -9.23 -15.45
CA PHE A 417 -15.53 -9.80 -14.42
C PHE A 417 -14.47 -10.74 -15.02
N LEU A 418 -13.20 -10.46 -14.74
CA LEU A 418 -12.04 -11.19 -15.28
C LEU A 418 -11.71 -12.45 -14.47
N LYS A 419 -11.78 -13.64 -15.09
CA LYS A 419 -11.37 -14.92 -14.51
C LYS A 419 -9.84 -15.08 -14.50
N VAL A 420 -9.16 -14.49 -13.52
CA VAL A 420 -7.69 -14.56 -13.43
C VAL A 420 -7.15 -16.01 -13.35
N TRP A 421 -7.88 -16.94 -12.76
CA TRP A 421 -7.47 -18.36 -12.67
C TRP A 421 -7.24 -19.04 -14.03
N GLU A 422 -7.96 -18.63 -15.08
CA GLU A 422 -7.79 -19.19 -16.44
C GLU A 422 -6.44 -18.84 -17.09
N VAL A 423 -5.73 -17.83 -16.56
CA VAL A 423 -4.43 -17.36 -17.06
C VAL A 423 -3.32 -17.55 -16.03
N PHE A 424 -3.55 -17.08 -14.80
CA PHE A 424 -2.60 -17.10 -13.69
C PHE A 424 -2.67 -18.42 -12.91
N GLY A 425 -3.88 -18.92 -12.61
CA GLY A 425 -4.11 -20.21 -11.92
C GLY A 425 -3.45 -21.40 -12.63
N LYS A 426 -3.71 -21.53 -13.94
CA LYS A 426 -3.07 -22.53 -14.83
C LYS A 426 -1.54 -22.40 -14.97
N ARG A 427 -0.90 -21.42 -14.32
CA ARG A 427 0.57 -21.30 -14.19
C ARG A 427 1.05 -21.63 -12.77
N ILE A 428 0.21 -21.38 -11.75
CA ILE A 428 0.45 -21.83 -10.38
C ILE A 428 0.43 -23.37 -10.32
N GLU A 429 -0.53 -24.04 -10.97
CA GLU A 429 -0.59 -25.51 -11.10
C GLU A 429 0.70 -26.12 -11.74
N GLN A 430 1.40 -25.33 -12.57
CA GLN A 430 2.61 -25.74 -13.27
C GLN A 430 3.90 -25.48 -12.46
N LYS A 431 3.81 -24.79 -11.33
CA LYS A 431 4.94 -24.41 -10.45
C LYS A 431 5.62 -25.62 -9.81
N ASP A 432 4.85 -26.61 -9.40
CA ASP A 432 5.33 -27.80 -8.68
C ASP A 432 5.88 -28.87 -9.62
N HIS A 433 5.55 -28.75 -10.91
CA HIS A 433 6.01 -29.62 -12.00
C HIS A 433 7.27 -29.07 -12.71
N LYS A 434 7.84 -27.95 -12.25
CA LYS A 434 9.00 -27.29 -12.86
C LYS A 434 10.18 -27.11 -11.89
N PRO A 435 11.44 -27.21 -12.38
CA PRO A 435 12.62 -26.76 -11.64
C PRO A 435 12.48 -25.30 -11.18
N GLN A 436 13.06 -24.96 -10.03
CA GLN A 436 12.94 -23.62 -9.44
C GLN A 436 13.43 -22.52 -10.39
N GLU A 437 14.55 -22.78 -11.08
CA GLU A 437 15.18 -21.88 -12.07
C GLU A 437 14.25 -21.54 -13.24
N GLU A 438 13.34 -22.44 -13.62
CA GLU A 438 12.36 -22.23 -14.70
C GLU A 438 11.09 -21.52 -14.24
N ARG A 439 10.87 -21.30 -12.93
CA ARG A 439 9.61 -20.69 -12.44
C ARG A 439 9.41 -19.28 -12.99
N LEU A 440 10.48 -18.53 -13.23
CA LEU A 440 10.42 -17.20 -13.82
C LEU A 440 9.92 -17.21 -15.29
N GLN A 441 10.09 -18.33 -16.00
CA GLN A 441 9.54 -18.51 -17.35
C GLN A 441 8.00 -18.59 -17.32
N LEU A 442 7.38 -19.10 -16.25
CA LEU A 442 5.91 -19.13 -16.12
C LEU A 442 5.32 -17.71 -16.13
N THR A 443 6.02 -16.75 -15.51
CA THR A 443 5.68 -15.32 -15.50
C THR A 443 5.85 -14.70 -16.90
N ALA A 444 6.94 -15.04 -17.62
CA ALA A 444 7.11 -14.63 -19.01
C ALA A 444 6.05 -15.24 -19.95
N ASP A 445 5.59 -16.47 -19.69
CA ASP A 445 4.54 -17.16 -20.46
C ASP A 445 3.16 -16.52 -20.26
N VAL A 446 2.88 -15.97 -19.08
CA VAL A 446 1.72 -15.08 -18.85
C VAL A 446 1.84 -13.83 -19.72
N GLY A 447 2.98 -13.14 -19.64
CA GLY A 447 3.27 -11.96 -20.47
C GLY A 447 3.17 -12.25 -21.98
N ALA A 448 3.56 -13.46 -22.41
CA ALA A 448 3.40 -13.92 -23.77
C ALA A 448 1.93 -14.13 -24.17
N ARG A 449 1.16 -14.88 -23.36
CA ARG A 449 -0.27 -15.19 -23.62
C ARG A 449 -1.12 -13.91 -23.69
N LEU A 450 -0.90 -12.97 -22.78
CA LEU A 450 -1.64 -11.69 -22.75
C LEU A 450 -1.27 -10.77 -23.93
N CYS A 451 -0.06 -10.91 -24.49
CA CYS A 451 0.35 -10.13 -25.66
C CYS A 451 -0.15 -10.67 -27.01
N VAL A 452 -0.73 -11.88 -27.10
CA VAL A 452 -1.07 -12.52 -28.39
C VAL A 452 -1.94 -11.62 -29.28
N LYS A 453 -2.91 -10.90 -28.70
CA LYS A 453 -3.83 -10.00 -29.41
C LYS A 453 -3.29 -8.57 -29.64
N ILE A 454 -2.08 -8.25 -29.13
CA ILE A 454 -1.53 -6.88 -29.09
C ILE A 454 -0.69 -6.54 -30.34
N TYR A 455 -0.10 -7.56 -30.97
CA TYR A 455 0.91 -7.42 -32.03
C TYR A 455 0.50 -6.62 -33.26
#